data_AF-A0A0S7BY98-F1
#
_entry.id   AF-A0A0S7BY98-F1
#
_cell.length_a   1.000
_cell.length_b   1.000
_cell.length_c   1.000
_cell.angle_alpha   90.00
_cell.angle_beta   90.00
_cell.angle_gamma   90.00
#
_symmetry.space_group_name_H-M   'P 1'
#
loop_
_entity.id
_entity.type
_entity.pdbx_description
1 polymer ?
#
loop_
_entity_poly.entity_id
_entity_poly.type
_entity_poly.pdbx_seq_one_letter_code
_entity_poly.pdbx_strand_id
1 'polypeptide(L)'
;MKCRLLRDYAYFYIIIPHFADIACMKRATIILLAIVASLSYSCRKSKTGSEKDPGSVIATETVVEISGPQVLLIYPGPKQADSLKKIIGAEAFYRISDQNGSHFNELRNNLDGTGITTTVSESTRFRFIADDGAITVTDLSRLGSPWQVLIFTGNGTPTLAAPEDAIMQSRLLFGLPEKDRSHTSLKPNKKPVKSKLSTFRHADVTKDTLPAPTAPLVRETTLRLVLPPGTEPPSNRNETSGFRVVTSYISPVHRFRLEFENDIFSNTDRYYTNGVMLGYTAPGLINLPVNRLMLPPGHNSIVHASLSLHHAMFTPFTTKNPPLLDGDRPYASTLFLRYSQTSECAEEGIILTSAIEAGVIGDAALGRYFQKSVHATVPTNDEPLGWETQIQNDVVLSYYANISKLLMQRRNAEVFATASAKAGTLHTYAALGMDAIAGEFTSGLTPVPYSYSELNQKPVKWQYGIRGGLEFRIIGYDASLQGGITNKQNIYTLNAEEIERLVAALHLGIFARYRKLGIQVSQNYLSREIREGRQHFWGQVGLDYTW
;
A
#
# COMPACT_ATOMS: atom_id res chain seq x y z
N MET A 1 35.47 21.35 18.34
CA MET A 1 35.60 22.02 19.65
C MET A 1 34.36 21.70 20.46
N LYS A 2 34.57 21.20 21.69
CA LYS A 2 33.67 20.59 22.71
C LYS A 2 32.13 20.72 22.60
N CYS A 3 31.46 19.57 22.82
CA CYS A 3 30.11 19.41 23.35
C CYS A 3 29.93 20.10 24.71
N ARG A 4 28.79 20.78 24.91
CA ARG A 4 28.11 20.94 26.21
C ARG A 4 26.69 21.46 25.98
N LEU A 5 25.77 20.99 26.83
CA LEU A 5 24.40 21.45 27.10
C LEU A 5 23.27 20.53 26.60
N LEU A 6 23.09 19.44 27.34
CA LEU A 6 21.78 18.93 27.75
C LEU A 6 21.69 19.10 29.27
N ARG A 7 20.83 20.02 29.72
CA ARG A 7 20.23 20.05 31.05
C ARG A 7 19.12 21.08 31.00
N ASP A 8 17.88 20.63 30.93
CA ASP A 8 16.92 20.77 32.04
C ASP A 8 15.50 20.40 31.58
N TYR A 9 14.73 19.91 32.56
CA TYR A 9 13.29 19.61 32.53
C TYR A 9 12.86 18.21 32.06
N ALA A 10 13.18 17.23 32.90
CA ALA A 10 12.25 16.14 33.23
C ALA A 10 11.54 16.52 34.53
N TYR A 11 10.21 16.64 34.53
CA TYR A 11 9.32 16.37 35.67
C TYR A 11 7.88 16.43 35.17
N PHE A 12 7.25 15.26 34.97
CA PHE A 12 5.87 14.96 35.39
C PHE A 12 5.58 13.50 35.03
N TYR A 13 5.39 12.67 36.04
CA TYR A 13 4.95 11.28 35.93
C TYR A 13 3.82 11.06 36.94
N ILE A 14 2.98 10.05 36.63
CA ILE A 14 1.91 9.43 37.46
C ILE A 14 0.56 10.18 37.30
N ILE A 15 -0.55 9.60 36.81
CA ILE A 15 -1.31 8.46 37.34
C ILE A 15 -2.07 7.69 36.22
N ILE A 16 -1.83 6.38 36.04
CA ILE A 16 -2.80 5.40 35.49
C ILE A 16 -2.58 4.08 36.27
N PRO A 17 -3.62 3.45 36.86
CA PRO A 17 -3.45 2.26 37.69
C PRO A 17 -3.31 0.97 36.87
N HIS A 18 -2.65 0.01 37.52
CA HIS A 18 -2.32 -1.35 37.11
C HIS A 18 -3.43 -2.14 36.40
N PHE A 19 -3.09 -2.71 35.24
CA PHE A 19 -3.56 -4.05 34.83
C PHE A 19 -2.32 -4.96 34.75
N ALA A 20 -2.17 -5.82 35.74
CA ALA A 20 -1.23 -6.94 35.73
C ALA A 20 -1.88 -8.14 35.01
N ASP A 21 -1.03 -8.99 34.44
CA ASP A 21 -1.31 -10.25 33.74
C ASP A 21 -1.68 -10.21 32.26
N ILE A 22 -0.75 -9.74 31.41
CA ILE A 22 -0.70 -10.15 29.98
C ILE A 22 0.75 -10.41 29.55
N ALA A 23 1.27 -11.59 29.89
CA ALA A 23 2.59 -12.06 29.46
C ALA A 23 2.70 -12.33 27.94
N CYS A 24 1.57 -12.44 27.24
CA CYS A 24 1.52 -12.68 25.79
C CYS A 24 1.68 -11.39 24.95
N MET A 25 1.21 -10.23 25.45
CA MET A 25 1.34 -8.95 24.73
C MET A 25 2.76 -8.42 24.74
N LYS A 26 3.52 -8.60 25.83
CA LYS A 26 4.91 -8.12 25.89
C LYS A 26 5.78 -8.71 24.78
N ARG A 27 5.57 -9.96 24.35
CA ARG A 27 6.34 -10.57 23.25
C ARG A 27 5.98 -9.97 21.88
N ALA A 28 4.69 -9.69 21.63
CA ALA A 28 4.25 -9.07 20.39
C ALA A 28 4.70 -7.60 20.29
N THR A 29 4.64 -6.83 21.37
CA THR A 29 5.10 -5.44 21.40
C THR A 29 6.62 -5.32 21.35
N ILE A 30 7.37 -6.26 21.93
CA ILE A 30 8.84 -6.31 21.84
C ILE A 30 9.30 -6.74 20.44
N ILE A 31 8.58 -7.65 19.77
CA ILE A 31 8.86 -8.00 18.36
C ILE A 31 8.54 -6.81 17.44
N LEU A 32 7.44 -6.09 17.71
CA LEU A 32 7.08 -4.87 16.96
C LEU A 32 8.10 -3.73 17.18
N LEU A 33 8.55 -3.51 18.42
CA LEU A 33 9.61 -2.55 18.73
C LEU A 33 10.98 -2.98 18.20
N ALA A 34 11.27 -4.29 18.12
CA ALA A 34 12.51 -4.81 17.54
C ALA A 34 12.53 -4.67 16.01
N ILE A 35 11.37 -4.79 15.34
CA ILE A 35 11.24 -4.54 13.89
C ILE A 35 11.36 -3.03 13.61
N VAL A 36 10.79 -2.17 14.45
CA VAL A 36 10.91 -0.71 14.31
C VAL A 36 12.33 -0.21 14.66
N ALA A 37 12.99 -0.80 15.66
CA ALA A 37 14.34 -0.40 16.08
C ALA A 37 15.48 -0.97 15.21
N SER A 38 15.25 -2.08 14.50
CA SER A 38 16.23 -2.64 13.53
C SER A 38 16.30 -1.87 12.22
N LEU A 39 15.35 -0.95 11.97
CA LEU A 39 15.32 -0.04 10.82
C LEU A 39 16.01 1.32 11.08
N SER A 40 16.59 1.56 12.26
CA SER A 40 17.11 2.90 12.64
C SER A 40 18.58 2.96 13.04
N TYR A 41 19.41 1.95 12.71
CA TYR A 41 20.82 1.99 13.09
C TYR A 41 21.78 1.85 11.91
N SER A 42 22.09 2.97 11.26
CA SER A 42 23.44 3.21 10.74
C SER A 42 23.69 4.69 10.47
N CYS A 43 24.42 5.34 11.38
CA CYS A 43 25.00 6.66 11.14
C CYS A 43 26.28 6.51 10.31
N ARG A 44 26.33 7.08 9.10
CA ARG A 44 27.61 7.38 8.44
C ARG A 44 27.62 8.82 7.92
N LYS A 45 28.60 9.60 8.39
CA LYS A 45 28.84 11.00 8.05
C LYS A 45 29.17 11.16 6.57
N SER A 46 28.36 11.94 5.85
CA SER A 46 28.74 12.54 4.56
C SER A 46 29.46 13.87 4.82
N LYS A 47 30.57 14.09 4.09
CA LYS A 47 31.35 15.33 4.12
C LYS A 47 30.66 16.37 3.25
N THR A 48 30.56 17.59 3.78
CA THR A 48 30.14 18.82 3.11
C THR A 48 31.04 19.16 1.92
N GLY A 49 30.44 19.33 0.75
CA GLY A 49 31.02 19.98 -0.43
C GLY A 49 30.21 21.23 -0.76
N SER A 50 30.92 22.34 -0.96
CA SER A 50 30.43 23.70 -1.16
C SER A 50 29.57 23.88 -2.42
N GLU A 51 28.47 24.59 -2.24
CA GLU A 51 27.59 25.16 -3.26
C GLU A 51 28.30 26.32 -4.00
N LYS A 52 28.06 26.46 -5.30
CA LYS A 52 28.26 27.69 -6.09
C LYS A 52 27.08 27.85 -7.06
N ASP A 53 26.51 29.04 -7.05
CA ASP A 53 25.34 29.50 -7.80
C ASP A 53 25.58 29.65 -9.33
N PRO A 54 24.51 29.77 -10.15
CA PRO A 54 24.52 29.43 -11.56
C PRO A 54 24.86 30.60 -12.48
N GLY A 55 25.59 30.29 -13.55
CA GLY A 55 25.77 31.15 -14.71
C GLY A 55 25.02 30.58 -15.91
N SER A 56 24.28 31.45 -16.60
CA SER A 56 23.55 31.21 -17.85
C SER A 56 24.34 30.40 -18.88
N VAL A 57 23.73 29.36 -19.48
CA VAL A 57 24.32 28.65 -20.62
C VAL A 57 23.32 28.55 -21.77
N ILE A 58 23.71 29.20 -22.86
CA ILE A 58 23.21 29.06 -24.22
C ILE A 58 23.40 27.60 -24.64
N ALA A 59 22.37 26.98 -25.20
CA ALA A 59 22.39 25.57 -25.63
C ALA A 59 23.44 25.32 -26.72
N THR A 60 24.62 24.85 -26.31
CA THR A 60 25.61 24.19 -27.16
C THR A 60 25.44 22.68 -27.01
N GLU A 61 25.41 21.95 -28.13
CA GLU A 61 25.45 20.47 -28.14
C GLU A 61 26.67 20.01 -27.33
N THR A 62 26.44 19.47 -26.13
CA THR A 62 27.48 19.05 -25.20
C THR A 62 28.12 17.75 -25.68
N VAL A 63 29.33 17.83 -26.23
CA VAL A 63 30.19 16.67 -26.45
C VAL A 63 30.65 16.17 -25.08
N VAL A 64 30.29 14.94 -24.71
CA VAL A 64 30.69 14.36 -23.43
C VAL A 64 32.06 13.71 -23.61
N GLU A 65 33.05 14.20 -22.85
CA GLU A 65 34.40 13.64 -22.83
C GLU A 65 34.50 12.51 -21.79
N ILE A 66 35.07 11.38 -22.20
CA ILE A 66 35.18 10.16 -21.39
C ILE A 66 36.65 9.74 -21.37
N SER A 67 37.18 9.60 -20.16
CA SER A 67 38.54 9.14 -19.89
C SER A 67 38.51 7.95 -18.93
N GLY A 68 39.08 6.82 -19.33
CA GLY A 68 39.16 5.59 -18.53
C GLY A 68 38.02 4.58 -18.77
N PRO A 69 38.15 3.35 -18.25
CA PRO A 69 37.25 2.24 -18.54
C PRO A 69 35.85 2.45 -17.94
N GLN A 70 34.83 2.45 -18.79
CA GLN A 70 33.44 2.55 -18.38
C GLN A 70 32.46 2.00 -19.43
N VAL A 71 31.26 1.67 -18.95
CA VAL A 71 30.11 1.29 -19.79
C VAL A 71 29.07 2.40 -19.72
N LEU A 72 28.68 2.95 -20.87
CA LEU A 72 27.66 3.99 -20.99
C LEU A 72 26.35 3.39 -21.49
N LEU A 73 25.29 3.66 -20.74
CA LEU A 73 23.91 3.32 -21.08
C LEU A 73 23.26 4.55 -21.70
N ILE A 74 22.91 4.46 -22.98
CA ILE A 74 22.41 5.59 -23.75
C ILE A 74 20.90 5.48 -23.86
N TYR A 75 20.21 6.54 -23.48
CA TYR A 75 18.76 6.70 -23.60
C TYR A 75 18.42 7.73 -24.69
N PRO A 76 17.23 7.65 -25.31
CA PRO A 76 16.75 8.73 -26.19
C PRO A 76 16.64 10.05 -25.41
N GLY A 77 17.27 11.11 -25.92
CA GLY A 77 17.04 12.46 -25.40
C GLY A 77 15.61 12.96 -25.68
N PRO A 78 15.17 14.07 -25.05
CA PRO A 78 13.77 14.51 -25.06
C PRO A 78 13.15 14.65 -26.46
N LYS A 79 13.84 15.33 -27.38
CA LYS A 79 13.36 15.54 -28.76
C LYS A 79 13.23 14.22 -29.54
N GLN A 80 14.12 13.27 -29.28
CA GLN A 80 14.11 11.97 -29.95
C GLN A 80 13.01 11.07 -29.37
N ALA A 81 12.81 11.11 -28.05
CA ALA A 81 11.71 10.42 -27.38
C ALA A 81 10.34 10.89 -27.89
N ASP A 82 10.12 12.20 -28.01
CA ASP A 82 8.86 12.75 -28.54
C ASP A 82 8.62 12.39 -30.00
N SER A 83 9.69 12.42 -30.81
CA SER A 83 9.63 12.00 -32.21
C SER A 83 9.27 10.52 -32.32
N LEU A 84 9.86 9.66 -31.49
CA LEU A 84 9.57 8.24 -31.47
C LEU A 84 8.14 7.96 -30.99
N LYS A 85 7.68 8.59 -29.91
CA LYS A 85 6.29 8.47 -29.43
C LYS A 85 5.28 8.79 -30.53
N LYS A 86 5.56 9.77 -31.40
CA LYS A 86 4.73 10.12 -32.56
C LYS A 86 4.79 9.08 -33.69
N ILE A 87 5.93 8.45 -33.92
CA ILE A 87 6.14 7.49 -35.02
C ILE A 87 5.57 6.10 -34.68
N ILE A 88 5.90 5.55 -33.52
CA ILE A 88 5.55 4.17 -33.15
C ILE A 88 4.34 4.10 -32.21
N GLY A 89 3.83 5.23 -31.76
CA GLY A 89 2.77 5.33 -30.76
C GLY A 89 3.30 5.22 -29.32
N ALA A 90 2.60 5.88 -28.40
CA ALA A 90 3.00 5.93 -26.99
C ALA A 90 3.12 4.54 -26.37
N GLU A 91 2.16 3.65 -26.61
CA GLU A 91 2.15 2.29 -26.04
C GLU A 91 3.39 1.48 -26.46
N ALA A 92 3.72 1.47 -27.76
CA ALA A 92 4.88 0.75 -28.26
C ALA A 92 6.20 1.38 -27.79
N PHE A 93 6.29 2.72 -27.76
CA PHE A 93 7.46 3.44 -27.27
C PHE A 93 7.80 3.02 -25.84
N TYR A 94 6.82 3.07 -24.95
CA TYR A 94 7.04 2.73 -23.56
C TYR A 94 7.28 1.23 -23.35
N ARG A 95 6.62 0.34 -24.11
CA ARG A 95 6.92 -1.10 -24.06
C ARG A 95 8.39 -1.39 -24.39
N ILE A 96 8.92 -0.71 -25.42
CA ILE A 96 10.32 -0.82 -25.83
C ILE A 96 11.25 -0.19 -24.77
N SER A 97 10.84 0.95 -24.20
CA SER A 97 11.57 1.59 -23.10
C SER A 97 11.68 0.69 -21.86
N ASP A 98 10.59 0.03 -21.47
CA ASP A 98 10.56 -0.89 -20.34
C ASP A 98 11.46 -2.11 -20.59
N GLN A 99 11.39 -2.68 -21.80
CA GLN A 99 12.23 -3.80 -22.22
C GLN A 99 13.73 -3.45 -22.21
N ASN A 100 14.12 -2.33 -22.81
CA ASN A 100 15.52 -1.87 -22.83
C ASN A 100 16.00 -1.48 -21.43
N GLY A 101 15.14 -0.88 -20.61
CA GLY A 101 15.41 -0.61 -19.20
C GLY A 101 15.69 -1.88 -18.40
N SER A 102 15.00 -2.99 -18.70
CA SER A 102 15.29 -4.30 -18.10
C SER A 102 16.69 -4.81 -18.48
N HIS A 103 17.08 -4.70 -19.76
CA HIS A 103 18.41 -5.11 -20.22
C HIS A 103 19.53 -4.28 -19.59
N PHE A 104 19.35 -2.97 -19.48
CA PHE A 104 20.30 -2.07 -18.81
C PHE A 104 20.44 -2.40 -17.32
N ASN A 105 19.35 -2.73 -16.65
CA ASN A 105 19.38 -3.19 -15.26
C ASN A 105 20.13 -4.52 -15.11
N GLU A 106 19.87 -5.50 -16.00
CA GLU A 106 20.57 -6.79 -15.99
C GLU A 106 22.08 -6.62 -16.20
N LEU A 107 22.47 -5.73 -17.12
CA LEU A 107 23.87 -5.37 -17.37
C LEU A 107 24.54 -4.74 -16.15
N ARG A 108 23.90 -3.75 -15.52
CA ARG A 108 24.44 -3.11 -14.31
C ARG A 108 24.62 -4.13 -13.18
N ASN A 109 23.65 -5.01 -12.97
CA ASN A 109 23.73 -6.08 -11.97
C ASN A 109 24.85 -7.10 -12.29
N ASN A 110 25.15 -7.30 -13.57
CA ASN A 110 26.24 -8.17 -13.99
C ASN A 110 27.61 -7.57 -13.65
N LEU A 111 27.73 -6.26 -13.85
CA LEU A 111 28.96 -5.49 -13.64
C LEU A 111 29.13 -5.05 -12.17
N ASP A 112 28.11 -5.17 -11.34
CA ASP A 112 28.21 -4.85 -9.92
C ASP A 112 29.26 -5.71 -9.19
N GLY A 113 30.10 -5.07 -8.39
CA GLY A 113 31.24 -5.70 -7.72
C GLY A 113 32.46 -6.03 -8.60
N THR A 114 32.42 -5.73 -9.91
CA THR A 114 33.57 -5.96 -10.83
C THR A 114 34.57 -4.79 -10.87
N GLY A 115 34.19 -3.63 -10.34
CA GLY A 115 34.99 -2.39 -10.40
C GLY A 115 34.85 -1.59 -11.70
N ILE A 116 34.02 -2.02 -12.65
CA ILE A 116 33.72 -1.30 -13.90
C ILE A 116 32.63 -0.26 -13.65
N THR A 117 32.91 1.00 -13.98
CA THR A 117 31.94 2.09 -13.79
C THR A 117 30.85 2.03 -14.87
N THR A 118 29.58 2.05 -14.47
CA THR A 118 28.45 2.21 -15.39
C THR A 118 27.88 3.63 -15.27
N THR A 119 27.73 4.33 -16.39
CA THR A 119 27.19 5.70 -16.44
C THR A 119 26.03 5.78 -17.42
N VAL A 120 25.19 6.80 -17.27
CA VAL A 120 24.01 7.02 -18.12
C VAL A 120 24.21 8.31 -18.89
N SER A 121 23.78 8.34 -20.15
CA SER A 121 23.83 9.55 -20.98
C SER A 121 22.66 9.63 -21.95
N GLU A 122 22.26 10.86 -22.27
CA GLU A 122 21.29 11.19 -23.33
C GLU A 122 21.97 11.84 -24.55
N SER A 123 23.29 12.03 -24.50
CA SER A 123 24.06 12.62 -25.57
C SER A 123 24.20 11.67 -26.75
N THR A 124 24.26 12.23 -27.95
CA THR A 124 24.45 11.48 -29.21
C THR A 124 25.89 11.55 -29.72
N ARG A 125 26.73 12.44 -29.16
CA ARG A 125 28.16 12.54 -29.50
C ARG A 125 29.03 12.40 -28.28
N PHE A 126 30.04 11.54 -28.42
CA PHE A 126 30.99 11.21 -27.36
C PHE A 126 32.42 11.34 -27.88
N ARG A 127 33.30 11.82 -27.01
CA ARG A 127 34.74 11.87 -27.28
C ARG A 127 35.45 11.00 -26.24
N PHE A 128 36.07 9.92 -26.69
CA PHE A 128 36.81 8.97 -25.87
C PHE A 128 38.30 9.24 -25.98
N ILE A 129 38.99 9.26 -24.85
CA ILE A 129 40.44 9.43 -24.76
C ILE A 129 41.02 8.14 -24.19
N ALA A 130 41.77 7.40 -25.02
CA ALA A 130 42.45 6.18 -24.63
C ALA A 130 43.74 6.46 -23.85
N ASP A 131 44.25 5.46 -23.13
CA ASP A 131 45.43 5.58 -22.26
C ASP A 131 46.71 5.93 -23.04
N ASP A 132 46.76 5.62 -24.34
CA ASP A 132 47.84 6.00 -25.27
C ASP A 132 47.68 7.43 -25.85
N GLY A 133 46.64 8.15 -25.45
CA GLY A 133 46.31 9.49 -25.92
C GLY A 133 45.49 9.52 -27.22
N ALA A 134 45.10 8.36 -27.78
CA ALA A 134 44.25 8.32 -28.97
C ALA A 134 42.85 8.86 -28.66
N ILE A 135 42.34 9.73 -29.54
CA ILE A 135 41.01 10.32 -29.41
C ILE A 135 40.07 9.69 -30.44
N THR A 136 38.98 9.10 -29.97
CA THR A 136 37.91 8.58 -30.83
C THR A 136 36.62 9.37 -30.61
N VAL A 137 36.00 9.83 -31.70
CA VAL A 137 34.69 10.49 -31.66
C VAL A 137 33.64 9.54 -32.19
N THR A 138 32.59 9.31 -31.41
CA THR A 138 31.47 8.45 -31.78
C THR A 138 30.20 9.29 -31.89
N ASP A 139 29.55 9.24 -33.05
CA ASP A 139 28.28 9.92 -33.32
C ASP A 139 27.17 8.89 -33.54
N LEU A 140 26.19 8.91 -32.64
CA LEU A 140 25.05 8.01 -32.59
C LEU A 140 23.77 8.64 -33.19
N SER A 141 23.84 9.88 -33.69
CA SER A 141 22.67 10.61 -34.22
C SER A 141 22.00 9.93 -35.42
N ARG A 142 22.71 9.02 -36.10
CA ARG A 142 22.25 8.31 -37.29
C ARG A 142 21.80 6.87 -37.04
N LEU A 143 21.79 6.41 -35.79
CA LEU A 143 21.38 5.04 -35.46
C LEU A 143 19.85 4.92 -35.40
N GLY A 144 19.33 3.79 -35.88
CA GLY A 144 17.90 3.50 -35.92
C GLY A 144 17.26 3.21 -34.56
N SER A 145 18.05 2.81 -33.55
CA SER A 145 17.60 2.61 -32.17
C SER A 145 18.31 3.58 -31.23
N PRO A 146 17.57 4.36 -30.40
CA PRO A 146 18.17 5.32 -29.48
C PRO A 146 18.71 4.67 -28.19
N TRP A 147 18.28 3.44 -27.87
CA TRP A 147 18.82 2.69 -26.73
C TRP A 147 20.06 1.95 -27.19
N GLN A 148 21.20 2.32 -26.63
CA GLN A 148 22.49 1.75 -26.99
C GLN A 148 23.39 1.59 -25.77
N VAL A 149 24.37 0.71 -25.86
CA VAL A 149 25.44 0.60 -24.87
C VAL A 149 26.78 0.88 -25.54
N LEU A 150 27.54 1.83 -25.01
CA LEU A 150 28.94 2.03 -25.40
C LEU A 150 29.85 1.43 -24.32
N ILE A 151 30.71 0.50 -24.73
CA ILE A 151 31.67 -0.18 -23.86
C ILE A 151 33.06 0.36 -24.19
N PHE A 152 33.68 1.05 -23.24
CA PHE A 152 35.02 1.60 -23.38
C PHE A 152 35.94 0.97 -22.34
N THR A 153 37.01 0.32 -22.78
CA THR A 153 37.95 -0.41 -21.91
C THR A 153 39.12 0.44 -21.44
N GLY A 154 39.17 1.73 -21.82
CA GLY A 154 40.33 2.61 -21.60
C GLY A 154 41.39 2.51 -22.71
N ASN A 155 41.36 1.44 -23.52
CA ASN A 155 42.28 1.22 -24.63
C ASN A 155 41.53 1.02 -25.95
N GLY A 156 42.01 1.68 -27.01
CA GLY A 156 41.44 1.56 -28.35
C GLY A 156 40.10 2.28 -28.54
N THR A 157 39.31 1.82 -29.50
CA THR A 157 38.01 2.42 -29.84
C THR A 157 36.88 1.84 -29.00
N PRO A 158 35.89 2.66 -28.57
CA PRO A 158 34.71 2.16 -27.86
C PRO A 158 33.90 1.21 -28.74
N THR A 159 33.34 0.16 -28.13
CA THR A 159 32.48 -0.81 -28.82
C THR A 159 31.02 -0.47 -28.59
N LEU A 160 30.24 -0.39 -29.67
CA LEU A 160 28.79 -0.20 -29.62
C LEU A 160 28.09 -1.56 -29.56
N ALA A 161 27.18 -1.73 -28.60
CA ALA A 161 26.37 -2.93 -28.43
C ALA A 161 24.89 -2.58 -28.27
N ALA A 162 24.02 -3.43 -28.81
CA ALA A 162 22.60 -3.39 -28.51
C ALA A 162 22.35 -3.81 -27.04
N PRO A 163 21.29 -3.31 -26.37
CA PRO A 163 21.00 -3.63 -24.97
C PRO A 163 20.99 -5.13 -24.66
N GLU A 164 20.44 -5.95 -25.56
CA GLU A 164 20.35 -7.41 -25.43
C GLU A 164 21.70 -8.14 -25.46
N ASP A 165 22.69 -7.59 -26.16
CA ASP A 165 24.01 -8.21 -26.37
C ASP A 165 25.08 -7.65 -25.41
N ALA A 166 24.78 -6.53 -24.73
CA ALA A 166 25.75 -5.77 -23.98
C ALA A 166 26.38 -6.55 -22.81
N ILE A 167 25.67 -7.52 -22.20
CA ILE A 167 26.22 -8.39 -21.15
C ILE A 167 27.31 -9.29 -21.71
N MET A 168 27.05 -9.93 -22.85
CA MET A 168 28.03 -10.81 -23.49
C MET A 168 29.27 -10.02 -23.91
N GLN A 169 29.07 -8.86 -24.53
CA GLN A 169 30.17 -8.02 -25.00
C GLN A 169 31.00 -7.41 -23.87
N SER A 170 30.37 -6.94 -22.80
CA SER A 170 31.10 -6.39 -21.66
C SER A 170 31.97 -7.47 -20.98
N ARG A 171 31.46 -8.70 -20.84
CA ARG A 171 32.26 -9.81 -20.31
C ARG A 171 33.47 -10.14 -21.18
N LEU A 172 33.28 -10.18 -22.49
CA LEU A 172 34.35 -10.45 -23.45
C LEU A 172 35.44 -9.37 -23.40
N LEU A 173 35.04 -8.10 -23.40
CA LEU A 173 35.96 -6.96 -23.47
C LEU A 173 36.71 -6.69 -22.16
N PHE A 174 36.09 -6.99 -21.00
CA PHE A 174 36.72 -6.81 -19.69
C PHE A 174 37.30 -8.11 -19.09
N GLY A 175 37.20 -9.24 -19.78
CA GLY A 175 37.73 -10.52 -19.31
C GLY A 175 37.05 -11.07 -18.04
N LEU A 176 35.73 -10.88 -17.92
CA LEU A 176 34.97 -11.30 -16.73
C LEU A 176 34.59 -12.80 -16.78
N PRO A 177 34.62 -13.52 -15.64
CA PRO A 177 34.26 -14.93 -15.58
C PRO A 177 32.76 -15.17 -15.81
N GLU A 178 32.41 -16.33 -16.38
CA GLU A 178 31.03 -16.72 -16.63
C GLU A 178 30.30 -17.03 -15.31
N LYS A 179 29.24 -16.26 -14.97
CA LYS A 179 28.33 -16.66 -13.89
C LYS A 179 27.39 -17.76 -14.41
N ASP A 180 27.47 -18.93 -13.77
CA ASP A 180 26.61 -20.09 -14.05
C ASP A 180 25.12 -19.72 -13.91
N ARG A 181 24.34 -19.93 -14.98
CA ARG A 181 22.87 -19.79 -14.93
C ARG A 181 22.31 -20.99 -14.17
N SER A 182 22.10 -20.87 -12.86
CA SER A 182 21.36 -21.89 -12.12
C SER A 182 19.90 -21.88 -12.55
N HIS A 183 19.54 -22.81 -13.44
CA HIS A 183 18.17 -23.26 -13.63
C HIS A 183 17.65 -23.80 -12.28
N THR A 184 16.75 -23.07 -11.62
CA THR A 184 16.04 -23.55 -10.43
C THR A 184 15.03 -24.61 -10.86
N SER A 185 15.53 -25.83 -11.04
CA SER A 185 14.70 -27.02 -11.19
C SER A 185 14.20 -27.46 -9.82
N LEU A 186 12.88 -27.39 -9.65
CA LEU A 186 12.14 -28.04 -8.57
C LEU A 186 12.54 -29.53 -8.51
N LYS A 187 13.18 -29.96 -7.42
CA LYS A 187 13.31 -31.39 -7.11
C LYS A 187 12.30 -31.81 -6.03
N PRO A 188 11.51 -32.88 -6.28
CA PRO A 188 10.49 -33.38 -5.38
C PRO A 188 11.13 -34.32 -4.35
N ASN A 189 10.89 -34.07 -3.06
CA ASN A 189 11.29 -35.02 -2.01
C ASN A 189 10.15 -36.02 -1.76
N LYS A 190 10.31 -37.23 -2.29
CA LYS A 190 9.56 -38.45 -1.93
C LYS A 190 10.50 -39.40 -1.20
N LYS A 191 10.03 -39.96 -0.08
CA LYS A 191 10.15 -41.35 0.44
C LYS A 191 10.29 -41.37 1.98
N PRO A 192 10.04 -42.50 2.66
CA PRO A 192 8.82 -43.30 2.65
C PRO A 192 8.35 -43.67 4.08
N VAL A 193 7.11 -44.14 4.20
CA VAL A 193 6.53 -44.73 5.42
C VAL A 193 7.07 -46.16 5.64
N LYS A 194 7.33 -46.56 6.90
CA LYS A 194 7.01 -47.90 7.40
C LYS A 194 6.98 -48.00 8.95
N SER A 195 5.77 -48.26 9.44
CA SER A 195 5.34 -49.22 10.48
C SER A 195 6.17 -49.47 11.75
N LYS A 196 5.52 -49.36 12.91
CA LYS A 196 5.29 -50.52 13.79
C LYS A 196 4.10 -50.29 14.74
N LEU A 197 3.27 -51.33 14.80
CA LEU A 197 2.15 -51.55 15.70
C LEU A 197 2.70 -52.20 16.99
N SER A 198 2.26 -51.77 18.16
CA SER A 198 2.27 -52.61 19.36
C SER A 198 1.11 -52.23 20.28
N THR A 199 0.23 -53.21 20.43
CA THR A 199 -0.89 -53.41 21.33
C THR A 199 -0.55 -53.29 22.82
N PHE A 200 -1.48 -52.76 23.62
CA PHE A 200 -1.83 -53.30 24.95
C PHE A 200 -3.35 -53.12 25.21
N ARG A 201 -4.01 -54.25 25.52
CA ARG A 201 -5.31 -54.42 26.23
C ARG A 201 -4.95 -54.81 27.69
N HIS A 202 -5.72 -54.70 28.77
CA HIS A 202 -7.10 -54.35 29.15
C HIS A 202 -7.07 -54.08 30.67
N ALA A 203 -8.04 -53.32 31.22
CA ALA A 203 -8.78 -53.69 32.44
C ALA A 203 -9.93 -52.69 32.73
N ASP A 204 -11.15 -53.22 32.82
CA ASP A 204 -12.36 -52.60 33.35
C ASP A 204 -12.26 -52.40 34.87
N VAL A 205 -12.77 -51.26 35.38
CA VAL A 205 -13.40 -51.18 36.72
C VAL A 205 -14.59 -50.19 36.66
N THR A 206 -15.60 -50.56 37.43
CA THR A 206 -17.02 -50.20 37.51
C THR A 206 -17.43 -48.77 37.89
N LYS A 207 -18.70 -48.49 37.58
CA LYS A 207 -19.59 -47.37 37.98
C LYS A 207 -19.42 -46.86 39.42
N ASP A 208 -19.52 -45.53 39.58
CA ASP A 208 -20.25 -44.89 40.67
C ASP A 208 -20.73 -43.47 40.30
N THR A 209 -21.66 -42.94 41.08
CA THR A 209 -22.72 -42.00 40.67
C THR A 209 -22.58 -40.62 41.37
N LEU A 210 -22.72 -39.50 40.60
CA LEU A 210 -23.04 -38.07 40.97
C LEU A 210 -22.04 -37.27 41.87
N PRO A 211 -22.04 -35.91 41.88
CA PRO A 211 -22.84 -34.91 41.12
C PRO A 211 -22.01 -33.91 40.27
N ALA A 212 -22.72 -33.09 39.49
CA ALA A 212 -22.18 -32.08 38.57
C ALA A 212 -21.51 -30.87 39.27
N PRO A 213 -20.46 -30.27 38.68
CA PRO A 213 -19.82 -29.08 39.24
C PRO A 213 -20.62 -27.81 38.93
N THR A 214 -21.07 -27.11 39.97
CA THR A 214 -21.53 -25.71 39.92
C THR A 214 -20.35 -24.79 39.63
N ALA A 215 -20.29 -24.23 38.42
CA ALA A 215 -19.41 -23.12 38.09
C ALA A 215 -20.02 -21.79 38.58
N PRO A 216 -19.19 -20.82 39.01
CA PRO A 216 -19.67 -19.58 39.63
C PRO A 216 -20.37 -18.65 38.62
N LEU A 217 -21.40 -17.92 39.09
CA LEU A 217 -22.07 -16.85 38.36
C LEU A 217 -21.04 -15.82 37.87
N VAL A 218 -20.87 -15.72 36.56
CA VAL A 218 -20.15 -14.62 35.92
C VAL A 218 -21.06 -13.40 35.93
N ARG A 219 -20.53 -12.28 36.46
CA ARG A 219 -21.18 -10.97 36.59
C ARG A 219 -22.00 -10.59 35.36
N GLU A 220 -23.25 -10.20 35.59
CA GLU A 220 -24.15 -9.59 34.61
C GLU A 220 -23.46 -8.44 33.87
N THR A 221 -23.36 -8.55 32.54
CA THR A 221 -22.90 -7.44 31.71
C THR A 221 -24.11 -6.56 31.42
N THR A 222 -24.23 -5.43 32.12
CA THR A 222 -25.31 -4.47 31.92
C THR A 222 -25.13 -3.77 30.56
N LEU A 223 -25.89 -4.21 29.55
CA LEU A 223 -25.97 -3.52 28.26
C LEU A 223 -26.71 -2.18 28.44
N ARG A 224 -25.98 -1.06 28.37
CA ARG A 224 -26.57 0.29 28.35
C ARG A 224 -27.04 0.65 26.94
N LEU A 225 -28.35 0.88 26.78
CA LEU A 225 -28.89 1.62 25.64
C LEU A 225 -28.50 3.10 25.77
N VAL A 226 -28.06 3.71 24.67
CA VAL A 226 -27.90 5.17 24.57
C VAL A 226 -29.17 5.75 23.96
N LEU A 227 -29.94 6.50 24.76
CA LEU A 227 -30.98 7.38 24.23
C LEU A 227 -30.34 8.73 23.85
N PRO A 228 -30.77 9.39 22.75
CA PRO A 228 -30.34 10.74 22.44
C PRO A 228 -30.55 11.70 23.63
N PRO A 229 -29.66 12.69 23.86
CA PRO A 229 -29.84 13.66 24.94
C PRO A 229 -31.17 14.42 24.78
N GLY A 230 -32.06 14.31 25.77
CA GLY A 230 -33.33 15.03 25.82
C GLY A 230 -34.56 14.28 25.35
N THR A 231 -34.47 12.98 25.02
CA THR A 231 -35.65 12.17 24.69
C THR A 231 -36.14 11.36 25.89
N GLU A 232 -37.41 11.56 26.26
CA GLU A 232 -38.08 10.66 27.20
C GLU A 232 -38.38 9.33 26.49
N PRO A 233 -38.25 8.18 27.19
CA PRO A 233 -38.69 6.91 26.64
C PRO A 233 -40.19 6.98 26.32
N PRO A 234 -40.64 6.46 25.16
CA PRO A 234 -42.05 6.55 24.78
C PRO A 234 -42.95 5.83 25.79
N SER A 235 -44.13 6.42 26.04
CA SER A 235 -45.12 6.01 27.05
C SER A 235 -45.74 4.63 26.82
N ASN A 236 -45.46 3.99 25.68
CA ASN A 236 -45.86 2.62 25.34
C ASN A 236 -44.87 1.54 25.81
N ARG A 237 -43.93 1.85 26.71
CA ARG A 237 -43.09 0.87 27.40
C ARG A 237 -43.94 -0.07 28.25
N ASN A 238 -44.39 -1.16 27.63
CA ASN A 238 -45.04 -2.26 28.32
C ASN A 238 -43.95 -3.24 28.79
N GLU A 239 -43.37 -3.01 29.97
CA GLU A 239 -42.34 -3.88 30.57
C GLU A 239 -42.86 -5.32 30.80
N THR A 240 -44.18 -5.53 30.76
CA THR A 240 -44.85 -6.82 30.87
C THR A 240 -44.98 -7.62 29.56
N SER A 241 -44.59 -7.08 28.40
CA SER A 241 -44.79 -7.78 27.11
C SER A 241 -43.73 -8.85 26.78
N GLY A 242 -42.64 -8.94 27.55
CA GLY A 242 -41.52 -9.84 27.24
C GLY A 242 -40.75 -9.50 25.96
N PHE A 243 -41.16 -8.48 25.20
CA PHE A 243 -40.48 -8.01 24.00
C PHE A 243 -39.77 -6.68 24.26
N ARG A 244 -38.44 -6.67 24.09
CA ARG A 244 -37.60 -5.47 24.24
C ARG A 244 -37.55 -4.75 22.88
N VAL A 245 -38.00 -3.50 22.82
CA VAL A 245 -37.79 -2.64 21.63
C VAL A 245 -36.32 -2.21 21.64
N VAL A 246 -35.50 -2.83 20.78
CA VAL A 246 -34.07 -2.55 20.65
C VAL A 246 -33.87 -1.55 19.52
N THR A 247 -33.56 -0.29 19.82
CA THR A 247 -33.36 0.72 18.76
C THR A 247 -32.09 0.50 17.94
N SER A 248 -30.98 0.06 18.58
CA SER A 248 -29.75 -0.45 17.92
C SER A 248 -28.87 -1.18 18.97
N TYR A 249 -28.01 -2.11 18.55
CA TYR A 249 -27.07 -2.87 19.41
C TYR A 249 -25.62 -2.54 19.08
N ILE A 250 -24.80 -2.23 20.09
CA ILE A 250 -23.36 -2.01 19.88
C ILE A 250 -22.65 -3.37 19.84
N SER A 251 -21.96 -3.66 18.74
CA SER A 251 -21.20 -4.89 18.58
C SER A 251 -20.11 -5.00 19.65
N PRO A 252 -20.02 -6.12 20.40
CA PRO A 252 -18.98 -6.33 21.42
C PRO A 252 -17.63 -6.71 20.80
N VAL A 253 -17.58 -6.84 19.47
CA VAL A 253 -16.44 -7.37 18.75
C VAL A 253 -15.25 -6.43 18.84
N HIS A 254 -14.11 -7.01 19.18
CA HIS A 254 -12.83 -6.36 18.97
C HIS A 254 -12.16 -6.93 17.72
N ARG A 255 -11.61 -6.05 16.89
CA ARG A 255 -10.89 -6.46 15.68
C ARG A 255 -9.65 -5.62 15.47
N PHE A 256 -8.52 -6.27 15.25
CA PHE A 256 -7.32 -5.66 14.71
C PHE A 256 -7.21 -6.00 13.22
N ARG A 257 -6.78 -5.05 12.40
CA ARG A 257 -6.52 -5.27 10.97
C ARG A 257 -5.21 -4.62 10.55
N LEU A 258 -4.43 -5.33 9.75
CA LEU A 258 -3.28 -4.83 9.02
C LEU A 258 -3.50 -5.10 7.55
N GLU A 259 -3.41 -4.09 6.70
CA GLU A 259 -3.42 -4.23 5.25
C GLU A 259 -2.14 -3.62 4.68
N PHE A 260 -1.52 -4.35 3.75
CA PHE A 260 -0.35 -3.92 3.00
C PHE A 260 -0.67 -3.99 1.52
N GLU A 261 -0.38 -2.92 0.80
CA GLU A 261 -0.67 -2.76 -0.62
C GLU A 261 0.60 -2.36 -1.35
N ASN A 262 0.83 -2.96 -2.52
CA ASN A 262 2.00 -2.63 -3.33
C ASN A 262 1.78 -3.01 -4.79
N ASP A 263 2.34 -2.23 -5.72
CA ASP A 263 2.23 -2.51 -7.15
C ASP A 263 3.32 -3.46 -7.68
N ILE A 264 4.28 -3.86 -6.83
CA ILE A 264 5.23 -4.94 -7.10
C ILE A 264 4.53 -6.26 -7.46
N PHE A 265 3.32 -6.50 -6.92
CA PHE A 265 2.51 -7.67 -7.27
C PHE A 265 2.03 -7.66 -8.73
N SER A 266 2.12 -6.50 -9.40
CA SER A 266 1.82 -6.30 -10.82
C SER A 266 3.08 -5.97 -11.64
N ASN A 267 4.26 -6.12 -11.04
CA ASN A 267 5.56 -5.84 -11.64
C ASN A 267 5.71 -4.40 -12.17
N THR A 268 5.18 -3.44 -11.41
CA THR A 268 5.34 -1.99 -11.67
C THR A 268 5.89 -1.26 -10.43
N ASP A 269 6.29 0.01 -10.60
CA ASP A 269 6.57 0.98 -9.52
C ASP A 269 6.05 2.37 -9.94
N ARG A 270 4.73 2.51 -10.11
CA ARG A 270 4.08 3.73 -10.63
C ARG A 270 2.72 3.99 -10.02
N TYR A 271 2.25 5.23 -10.13
CA TYR A 271 0.93 5.67 -9.69
C TYR A 271 0.67 5.39 -8.22
N TYR A 272 -0.08 4.34 -7.88
CA TYR A 272 -0.21 3.91 -6.49
C TYR A 272 0.84 2.83 -6.23
N THR A 273 1.97 3.21 -5.64
CA THR A 273 3.11 2.29 -5.42
C THR A 273 3.00 1.53 -4.09
N ASN A 274 2.44 2.17 -3.06
CA ASN A 274 2.39 1.55 -1.74
C ASN A 274 1.28 2.10 -0.85
N GLY A 275 0.69 1.20 -0.03
CA GLY A 275 -0.23 1.55 1.02
C GLY A 275 -0.06 0.67 2.26
N VAL A 276 -0.28 1.26 3.43
CA VAL A 276 -0.37 0.56 4.71
C VAL A 276 -1.57 1.06 5.49
N MET A 277 -2.38 0.14 6.00
CA MET A 277 -3.49 0.45 6.89
C MET A 277 -3.41 -0.36 8.17
N LEU A 278 -3.49 0.33 9.31
CA LEU A 278 -3.59 -0.26 10.64
C LEU A 278 -4.95 0.10 11.25
N GLY A 279 -5.80 -0.88 11.49
CA GLY A 279 -7.18 -0.67 11.95
C GLY A 279 -7.47 -1.34 13.28
N TYR A 280 -8.26 -0.66 14.11
CA TYR A 280 -8.79 -1.19 15.36
C TYR A 280 -10.29 -0.89 15.50
N THR A 281 -11.09 -1.93 15.67
CA THR A 281 -12.53 -1.86 15.96
C THR A 281 -12.75 -2.28 17.41
N ALA A 282 -13.55 -1.52 18.14
CA ALA A 282 -13.94 -1.86 19.50
C ALA A 282 -15.25 -1.15 19.90
N PRO A 283 -16.09 -1.78 20.77
CA PRO A 283 -17.34 -1.19 21.25
C PRO A 283 -17.15 0.18 21.91
N GLY A 284 -16.05 0.35 22.66
CA GLY A 284 -15.77 1.59 23.39
C GLY A 284 -15.58 2.83 22.49
N LEU A 285 -15.24 2.63 21.21
CA LEU A 285 -15.01 3.73 20.27
C LEU A 285 -16.29 4.51 19.92
N ILE A 286 -17.47 3.91 20.12
CA ILE A 286 -18.76 4.61 19.94
C ILE A 286 -18.92 5.77 20.93
N ASN A 287 -18.27 5.70 22.09
CA ASN A 287 -18.39 6.73 23.12
C ASN A 287 -17.51 7.96 22.86
N LEU A 288 -16.70 7.97 21.79
CA LEU A 288 -15.87 9.12 21.46
C LEU A 288 -16.74 10.30 20.99
N PRO A 289 -16.41 11.56 21.36
CA PRO A 289 -17.20 12.73 20.97
C PRO A 289 -17.39 12.88 19.46
N VAL A 290 -16.41 12.46 18.66
CA VAL A 290 -16.45 12.47 17.19
C VAL A 290 -17.62 11.65 16.63
N ASN A 291 -18.14 10.68 17.38
CA ASN A 291 -19.27 9.86 16.95
C ASN A 291 -20.54 10.69 16.73
N ARG A 292 -20.66 11.87 17.35
CA ARG A 292 -21.79 12.80 17.15
C ARG A 292 -21.85 13.38 15.74
N LEU A 293 -20.76 13.30 14.99
CA LEU A 293 -20.66 13.77 13.62
C LEU A 293 -20.96 12.65 12.60
N MET A 294 -21.15 11.41 13.07
CA MET A 294 -21.45 10.27 12.20
C MET A 294 -22.93 10.27 11.80
N LEU A 295 -23.24 9.53 10.73
CA LEU A 295 -24.62 9.29 10.36
C LEU A 295 -25.36 8.56 11.50
N PRO A 296 -26.63 8.90 11.77
CA PRO A 296 -27.40 8.19 12.78
C PRO A 296 -27.56 6.72 12.38
N PRO A 297 -27.41 5.77 13.33
CA PRO A 297 -27.62 4.35 13.03
C PRO A 297 -29.08 4.09 12.65
N GLY A 298 -29.29 3.08 11.80
CA GLY A 298 -30.63 2.64 11.43
C GLY A 298 -31.36 1.99 12.61
N HIS A 299 -32.69 1.88 12.52
CA HIS A 299 -33.46 1.12 13.50
C HIS A 299 -33.08 -0.38 13.44
N ASN A 300 -33.14 -1.05 14.59
CA ASN A 300 -32.83 -2.47 14.73
C ASN A 300 -31.47 -2.84 14.11
N SER A 301 -30.47 -1.97 14.26
CA SER A 301 -29.15 -2.14 13.62
C SER A 301 -28.08 -2.62 14.60
N ILE A 302 -27.06 -3.30 14.07
CA ILE A 302 -25.81 -3.56 14.78
C ILE A 302 -24.79 -2.49 14.41
N VAL A 303 -24.26 -1.81 15.43
CA VAL A 303 -23.37 -0.66 15.26
C VAL A 303 -21.96 -1.00 15.73
N HIS A 304 -20.96 -0.63 14.95
CA HIS A 304 -19.56 -0.71 15.35
C HIS A 304 -18.78 0.53 14.92
N ALA A 305 -17.79 0.90 15.73
CA ALA A 305 -16.88 2.01 15.45
C ALA A 305 -15.45 1.51 15.33
N SER A 306 -14.68 2.13 14.42
CA SER A 306 -13.29 1.79 14.14
C SER A 306 -12.42 3.03 14.05
N LEU A 307 -11.18 2.91 14.49
CA LEU A 307 -10.12 3.88 14.28
C LEU A 307 -9.03 3.22 13.44
N SER A 308 -8.54 3.92 12.42
CA SER A 308 -7.49 3.39 11.54
C SER A 308 -6.47 4.46 11.16
N LEU A 309 -5.21 4.06 11.00
CA LEU A 309 -4.14 4.87 10.44
C LEU A 309 -3.87 4.39 9.01
N HIS A 310 -3.83 5.34 8.08
CA HIS A 310 -3.64 5.10 6.65
C HIS A 310 -2.40 5.85 6.19
N HIS A 311 -1.52 5.17 5.47
CA HIS A 311 -0.39 5.75 4.75
C HIS A 311 -0.44 5.28 3.30
N ALA A 312 -0.29 6.19 2.34
CA ALA A 312 -0.25 5.85 0.91
C ALA A 312 0.78 6.70 0.19
N MET A 313 1.49 6.08 -0.76
CA MET A 313 2.52 6.71 -1.57
C MET A 313 2.14 6.64 -3.04
N PHE A 314 2.40 7.75 -3.73
CA PHE A 314 2.12 7.93 -5.13
C PHE A 314 3.36 8.38 -5.89
N THR A 315 3.58 7.79 -7.06
CA THR A 315 4.73 8.05 -7.92
C THR A 315 4.31 8.31 -9.36
N PRO A 316 5.12 9.05 -10.14
CA PRO A 316 4.98 9.11 -11.59
C PRO A 316 5.15 7.73 -12.25
N PHE A 317 5.04 7.66 -13.57
CA PHE A 317 5.26 6.46 -14.37
C PHE A 317 6.66 5.85 -14.16
N THR A 318 7.66 6.67 -13.86
CA THR A 318 9.03 6.22 -13.59
C THR A 318 9.61 6.91 -12.36
N THR A 319 10.32 6.11 -11.54
CA THR A 319 11.06 6.57 -10.36
C THR A 319 12.57 6.66 -10.59
N LYS A 320 13.04 6.25 -11.78
CA LYS A 320 14.48 6.10 -12.09
C LYS A 320 15.15 7.38 -12.60
N ASN A 321 14.39 8.25 -13.23
CA ASN A 321 14.84 9.55 -13.71
C ASN A 321 13.99 10.63 -13.03
N PRO A 322 14.53 11.83 -12.76
CA PRO A 322 13.73 12.94 -12.29
C PRO A 322 12.53 13.12 -13.25
N PRO A 323 11.29 13.19 -12.75
CA PRO A 323 10.14 13.26 -13.62
C PRO A 323 10.26 14.51 -14.49
N LEU A 324 10.11 14.32 -15.80
CA LEU A 324 9.68 15.42 -16.66
C LEU A 324 8.28 15.77 -16.14
N LEU A 325 8.17 16.93 -15.50
CA LEU A 325 6.95 17.41 -14.85
C LEU A 325 5.91 17.82 -15.89
N ASP A 326 5.45 16.87 -16.70
CA ASP A 326 4.49 17.10 -17.78
C ASP A 326 3.64 15.85 -18.06
N GLY A 327 2.32 16.00 -18.02
CA GLY A 327 1.34 14.96 -18.40
C GLY A 327 1.26 13.71 -17.52
N ASP A 328 1.93 13.68 -16.36
CA ASP A 328 2.00 12.51 -15.47
C ASP A 328 1.63 12.83 -14.00
N ARG A 329 1.50 11.81 -13.14
CA ARG A 329 1.17 11.98 -11.72
C ARG A 329 2.34 12.61 -10.96
N PRO A 330 2.11 13.66 -10.14
CA PRO A 330 3.11 14.16 -9.19
C PRO A 330 3.47 13.12 -8.14
N TYR A 331 4.68 13.19 -7.59
CA TYR A 331 4.97 12.48 -6.34
C TYR A 331 4.04 12.99 -5.23
N ALA A 332 3.48 12.08 -4.43
CA ALA A 332 2.72 12.46 -3.25
C ALA A 332 2.77 11.36 -2.20
N SER A 333 2.60 11.75 -0.94
CA SER A 333 2.34 10.79 0.14
C SER A 333 1.25 11.34 1.05
N THR A 334 0.45 10.46 1.63
CA THR A 334 -0.61 10.81 2.56
C THR A 334 -0.46 10.01 3.84
N LEU A 335 -0.76 10.64 4.97
CA LEU A 335 -0.79 9.99 6.29
C LEU A 335 -1.96 10.56 7.08
N PHE A 336 -2.97 9.74 7.39
CA PHE A 336 -4.16 10.21 8.09
C PHE A 336 -4.78 9.17 9.01
N LEU A 337 -5.44 9.66 10.05
CA LEU A 337 -6.34 8.88 10.89
C LEU A 337 -7.74 8.91 10.31
N ARG A 338 -8.42 7.76 10.33
CA ARG A 338 -9.82 7.62 9.94
C ARG A 338 -10.61 7.04 11.10
N TYR A 339 -11.58 7.81 11.59
CA TYR A 339 -12.63 7.32 12.48
C TYR A 339 -13.86 6.98 11.65
N SER A 340 -14.42 5.78 11.80
CA SER A 340 -15.60 5.35 11.07
C SER A 340 -16.62 4.69 11.96
N GLN A 341 -17.90 4.96 11.72
CA GLN A 341 -19.04 4.25 12.30
C GLN A 341 -19.79 3.52 11.20
N THR A 342 -20.12 2.25 11.46
CA THR A 342 -20.93 1.42 10.58
C THR A 342 -22.16 0.91 11.32
N SER A 343 -23.31 0.94 10.66
CA SER A 343 -24.61 0.47 11.14
C SER A 343 -25.15 -0.57 10.16
N GLU A 344 -25.35 -1.80 10.63
CA GLU A 344 -25.88 -2.94 9.88
C GLU A 344 -27.35 -3.16 10.25
N CYS A 345 -28.29 -2.83 9.36
CA CYS A 345 -29.71 -3.15 9.53
C CYS A 345 -30.04 -4.39 8.68
N ALA A 346 -30.06 -5.57 9.33
CA ALA A 346 -30.30 -6.83 8.63
C ALA A 346 -31.74 -6.96 8.09
N GLU A 347 -32.73 -6.43 8.81
CA GLU A 347 -34.15 -6.45 8.43
C GLU A 347 -34.38 -5.70 7.11
N GLU A 348 -33.74 -4.54 6.96
CA GLU A 348 -33.80 -3.76 5.73
C GLU A 348 -32.75 -4.18 4.69
N GLY A 349 -31.78 -5.03 5.06
CA GLY A 349 -30.66 -5.38 4.21
C GLY A 349 -29.77 -4.19 3.86
N ILE A 350 -29.58 -3.25 4.79
CA ILE A 350 -28.86 -1.99 4.58
C ILE A 350 -27.65 -1.91 5.52
N ILE A 351 -26.52 -1.49 4.97
CA ILE A 351 -25.33 -1.09 5.75
C ILE A 351 -25.08 0.39 5.49
N LEU A 352 -24.99 1.17 6.57
CA LEU A 352 -24.65 2.59 6.52
C LEU A 352 -23.28 2.80 7.15
N THR A 353 -22.38 3.45 6.44
CA THR A 353 -21.04 3.79 6.94
C THR A 353 -20.80 5.28 6.80
N SER A 354 -20.30 5.91 7.86
CA SER A 354 -19.76 7.27 7.79
C SER A 354 -18.38 7.33 8.42
N ALA A 355 -17.53 8.23 7.92
CA ALA A 355 -16.19 8.40 8.46
C ALA A 355 -15.69 9.84 8.35
N ILE A 356 -14.82 10.20 9.27
CA ILE A 356 -14.00 11.41 9.22
C ILE A 356 -12.54 10.99 9.08
N GLU A 357 -11.83 11.63 8.18
CA GLU A 357 -10.41 11.46 7.92
C GLU A 357 -9.69 12.76 8.29
N ALA A 358 -8.60 12.68 9.06
CA ALA A 358 -7.79 13.83 9.46
C ALA A 358 -6.29 13.47 9.42
N GLY A 359 -5.48 14.31 8.77
CA GLY A 359 -4.05 14.03 8.61
C GLY A 359 -3.35 15.03 7.70
N VAL A 360 -2.38 14.55 6.93
CA VAL A 360 -1.53 15.36 6.05
C VAL A 360 -1.30 14.68 4.70
N ILE A 361 -1.07 15.50 3.68
CA ILE A 361 -0.46 15.14 2.39
C ILE A 361 0.87 15.87 2.27
N GLY A 362 1.84 15.27 1.57
CA GLY A 362 3.15 15.83 1.27
C GLY A 362 4.29 15.24 2.10
N ASP A 363 5.39 15.98 2.25
CA ASP A 363 6.61 15.52 2.92
C ASP A 363 6.38 15.10 4.39
N ALA A 364 5.43 15.75 5.07
CA ALA A 364 5.00 15.41 6.43
C ALA A 364 4.37 14.02 6.56
N ALA A 365 3.91 13.43 5.45
CA ALA A 365 3.46 12.06 5.39
C ALA A 365 4.60 11.03 5.27
N LEU A 366 5.87 11.48 5.19
CA LEU A 366 7.09 10.66 5.25
C LEU A 366 7.29 9.66 4.08
N GLY A 367 6.60 9.85 2.95
CA GLY A 367 6.69 8.93 1.81
C GLY A 367 8.11 8.78 1.26
N ARG A 368 8.81 9.90 1.04
CA ARG A 368 10.22 9.92 0.62
C ARG A 368 11.10 9.07 1.53
N TYR A 369 10.94 9.21 2.84
CA TYR A 369 11.74 8.47 3.81
C TYR A 369 11.45 6.97 3.75
N PHE A 370 10.17 6.58 3.70
CA PHE A 370 9.77 5.18 3.66
C PHE A 370 10.22 4.49 2.36
N GLN A 371 9.95 5.07 1.19
CA GLN A 371 10.33 4.45 -0.07
C GLN A 371 11.85 4.32 -0.21
N LYS A 372 12.62 5.37 0.15
CA LYS A 372 14.08 5.30 0.14
C LYS A 372 14.61 4.25 1.12
N SER A 373 13.99 4.09 2.30
CA SER A 373 14.41 3.08 3.27
C SER A 373 14.18 1.65 2.77
N VAL A 374 13.05 1.40 2.11
CA VAL A 374 12.75 0.09 1.50
C VAL A 374 13.72 -0.20 0.35
N HIS A 375 13.92 0.76 -0.56
CA HIS A 375 14.84 0.59 -1.69
C HIS A 375 16.29 0.42 -1.25
N ALA A 376 16.73 1.11 -0.19
CA ALA A 376 18.07 0.92 0.38
C ALA A 376 18.27 -0.47 1.01
N THR A 377 17.20 -1.13 1.45
CA THR A 377 17.27 -2.44 2.10
C THR A 377 17.15 -3.60 1.10
N VAL A 378 16.60 -3.33 -0.09
CA VAL A 378 16.39 -4.33 -1.15
C VAL A 378 17.43 -4.12 -2.26
N PRO A 379 18.46 -4.99 -2.40
CA PRO A 379 19.60 -4.77 -3.29
C PRO A 379 19.26 -4.62 -4.79
N THR A 380 18.06 -5.00 -5.19
CA THR A 380 17.61 -4.98 -6.59
C THR A 380 16.90 -3.69 -6.99
N ASN A 381 16.68 -2.77 -6.05
CA ASN A 381 15.89 -1.56 -6.28
C ASN A 381 16.79 -0.32 -6.36
N ASP A 382 16.67 0.44 -7.45
CA ASP A 382 17.33 1.74 -7.62
C ASP A 382 16.76 2.75 -6.60
N GLU A 383 17.54 3.75 -6.18
CA GLU A 383 17.03 4.82 -5.32
C GLU A 383 16.01 5.67 -6.10
N PRO A 384 14.79 5.94 -5.55
CA PRO A 384 13.80 6.75 -6.23
C PRO A 384 14.25 8.22 -6.29
N LEU A 385 14.28 8.77 -7.50
CA LEU A 385 14.61 10.17 -7.80
C LEU A 385 13.33 10.99 -8.06
N GLY A 386 13.29 12.26 -7.66
CA GLY A 386 12.15 13.16 -7.92
C GLY A 386 11.28 13.50 -6.70
N TRP A 387 11.48 12.89 -5.53
CA TRP A 387 10.70 13.19 -4.31
C TRP A 387 10.78 14.65 -3.85
N GLU A 388 11.82 15.38 -4.25
CA GLU A 388 11.93 16.84 -4.08
C GLU A 388 10.84 17.63 -4.82
N THR A 389 10.18 17.04 -5.82
CA THR A 389 9.09 17.64 -6.59
C THR A 389 7.69 17.26 -6.07
N GLN A 390 7.61 16.52 -4.96
CA GLN A 390 6.33 16.05 -4.44
C GLN A 390 5.36 17.19 -4.09
N ILE A 391 4.07 16.85 -4.05
CA ILE A 391 3.01 17.71 -3.52
C ILE A 391 3.42 18.21 -2.13
N GLN A 392 3.34 19.53 -1.95
CA GLN A 392 3.72 20.19 -0.71
C GLN A 392 2.77 19.85 0.44
N ASN A 393 3.25 20.10 1.65
CA ASN A 393 2.49 19.85 2.86
C ASN A 393 1.15 20.59 2.86
N ASP A 394 0.08 19.84 3.06
CA ASP A 394 -1.27 20.35 3.25
C ASP A 394 -2.05 19.45 4.22
N VAL A 395 -3.12 19.99 4.80
CA VAL A 395 -3.99 19.31 5.75
C VAL A 395 -4.97 18.42 4.99
N VAL A 396 -5.09 17.17 5.44
CA VAL A 396 -6.15 16.25 5.03
C VAL A 396 -7.29 16.36 6.04
N LEU A 397 -8.47 16.71 5.55
CA LEU A 397 -9.74 16.63 6.27
C LEU A 397 -10.83 16.21 5.29
N SER A 398 -11.44 15.05 5.52
CA SER A 398 -12.51 14.53 4.66
C SER A 398 -13.65 13.94 5.47
N TYR A 399 -14.87 14.05 4.92
CA TYR A 399 -16.04 13.31 5.36
C TYR A 399 -16.43 12.30 4.28
N TYR A 400 -16.71 11.07 4.69
CA TYR A 400 -17.12 9.98 3.81
C TYR A 400 -18.45 9.42 4.29
N ALA A 401 -19.35 9.12 3.35
CA ALA A 401 -20.60 8.42 3.58
C ALA A 401 -20.79 7.32 2.54
N ASN A 402 -21.32 6.19 2.97
CA ASN A 402 -21.66 5.06 2.11
C ASN A 402 -22.92 4.36 2.59
N ILE A 403 -23.73 3.95 1.63
CA ILE A 403 -24.87 3.07 1.81
C ILE A 403 -24.67 1.84 0.93
N SER A 404 -24.85 0.66 1.51
CA SER A 404 -24.83 -0.62 0.80
C SER A 404 -26.17 -1.32 1.00
N LYS A 405 -26.81 -1.69 -0.10
CA LYS A 405 -28.10 -2.39 -0.11
C LYS A 405 -27.91 -3.82 -0.61
N LEU A 406 -28.34 -4.79 0.18
CA LEU A 406 -28.37 -6.19 -0.21
C LEU A 406 -29.34 -6.39 -1.38
N LEU A 407 -28.82 -6.92 -2.49
CA LEU A 407 -29.60 -7.26 -3.68
C LEU A 407 -29.93 -8.75 -3.73
N MET A 408 -29.00 -9.59 -3.28
CA MET A 408 -29.16 -11.04 -3.29
C MET A 408 -28.50 -11.63 -2.05
N GLN A 409 -29.25 -12.49 -1.35
CA GLN A 409 -28.74 -13.32 -0.27
C GLN A 409 -29.02 -14.80 -0.56
N ARG A 410 -27.95 -15.59 -0.60
CA ARG A 410 -27.95 -17.05 -0.67
C ARG A 410 -27.04 -17.58 0.43
N ARG A 411 -27.17 -18.87 0.76
CA ARG A 411 -26.35 -19.52 1.80
C ARG A 411 -24.84 -19.31 1.59
N ASN A 412 -24.40 -19.28 0.34
CA ASN A 412 -22.99 -19.23 -0.06
C ASN A 412 -22.65 -18.03 -0.96
N ALA A 413 -23.54 -17.03 -1.06
CA ALA A 413 -23.30 -15.85 -1.88
C ALA A 413 -24.14 -14.65 -1.42
N GLU A 414 -23.52 -13.47 -1.36
CA GLU A 414 -24.18 -12.19 -1.15
C GLU A 414 -23.74 -11.18 -2.20
N VAL A 415 -24.67 -10.33 -2.65
CA VAL A 415 -24.41 -9.22 -3.56
C VAL A 415 -25.05 -7.97 -3.01
N PHE A 416 -24.28 -6.89 -2.97
CA PHE A 416 -24.67 -5.57 -2.52
C PHE A 416 -24.54 -4.57 -3.67
N ALA A 417 -25.49 -3.66 -3.81
CA ALA A 417 -25.28 -2.40 -4.52
C ALA A 417 -24.80 -1.36 -3.54
N THR A 418 -23.87 -0.52 -3.95
CA THR A 418 -23.27 0.50 -3.10
C THR A 418 -23.37 1.88 -3.73
N ALA A 419 -23.59 2.88 -2.90
CA ALA A 419 -23.47 4.28 -3.26
C ALA A 419 -22.59 4.96 -2.21
N SER A 420 -21.62 5.76 -2.63
CA SER A 420 -20.73 6.45 -1.72
C SER A 420 -20.45 7.89 -2.17
N ALA A 421 -20.11 8.73 -1.20
CA ALA A 421 -19.65 10.08 -1.45
C ALA A 421 -18.54 10.43 -0.47
N LYS A 422 -17.53 11.15 -0.96
CA LYS A 422 -16.48 11.73 -0.15
C LYS A 422 -16.37 13.21 -0.50
N ALA A 423 -16.24 14.06 0.51
CA ALA A 423 -15.97 15.47 0.35
C ALA A 423 -14.88 15.87 1.34
N GLY A 424 -13.82 16.51 0.85
CA GLY A 424 -12.67 16.83 1.68
C GLY A 424 -11.51 17.44 0.91
N THR A 425 -10.47 17.76 1.66
CA THR A 425 -9.24 18.38 1.14
C THR A 425 -8.28 17.39 0.50
N LEU A 426 -8.51 16.08 0.64
CA LEU A 426 -7.74 15.06 -0.06
C LEU A 426 -8.46 14.57 -1.32
N HIS A 427 -9.74 14.24 -1.20
CA HIS A 427 -10.56 13.77 -2.33
C HIS A 427 -11.99 14.31 -2.22
N THR A 428 -12.58 14.63 -3.37
CA THR A 428 -14.02 14.86 -3.51
C THR A 428 -14.56 14.04 -4.67
N TYR A 429 -15.49 13.14 -4.41
CA TYR A 429 -16.12 12.29 -5.42
C TYR A 429 -17.48 11.76 -4.97
N ALA A 430 -18.26 11.30 -5.95
CA ALA A 430 -19.43 10.43 -5.74
C ALA A 430 -19.21 9.13 -6.49
N ALA A 431 -19.73 8.01 -5.98
CA ALA A 431 -19.53 6.71 -6.59
C ALA A 431 -20.74 5.79 -6.46
N LEU A 432 -20.86 4.90 -7.43
CA LEU A 432 -21.83 3.80 -7.45
C LEU A 432 -21.09 2.51 -7.75
N GLY A 433 -21.45 1.43 -7.07
CA GLY A 433 -20.77 0.16 -7.23
C GLY A 433 -21.62 -1.03 -6.86
N MET A 434 -20.97 -2.19 -6.97
CA MET A 434 -21.51 -3.46 -6.53
C MET A 434 -20.39 -4.28 -5.88
N ASP A 435 -20.71 -4.92 -4.76
CA ASP A 435 -19.82 -5.81 -4.04
C ASP A 435 -20.45 -7.20 -3.96
N ALA A 436 -19.64 -8.23 -4.17
CA ALA A 436 -20.05 -9.62 -4.12
C ALA A 436 -19.09 -10.45 -3.28
N ILE A 437 -19.65 -11.40 -2.56
CA ILE A 437 -18.91 -12.40 -1.79
C ILE A 437 -19.53 -13.76 -2.06
N ALA A 438 -18.70 -14.79 -2.24
CA ALA A 438 -19.15 -16.15 -2.41
C ALA A 438 -18.21 -17.15 -1.72
N GLY A 439 -18.77 -18.18 -1.07
CA GLY A 439 -18.02 -19.16 -0.30
C GLY A 439 -18.74 -19.60 0.97
N GLU A 440 -17.98 -20.02 1.98
CA GLU A 440 -18.50 -20.29 3.32
C GLU A 440 -18.14 -19.08 4.20
N PHE A 441 -19.12 -18.29 4.63
CA PHE A 441 -18.86 -17.07 5.39
C PHE A 441 -20.02 -16.70 6.32
N THR A 442 -19.73 -15.86 7.30
CA THR A 442 -20.77 -15.19 8.08
C THR A 442 -21.21 -13.95 7.32
N SER A 443 -22.53 -13.80 7.14
CA SER A 443 -23.15 -12.64 6.47
C SER A 443 -22.59 -11.32 7.00
N GLY A 444 -22.44 -10.34 6.11
CA GLY A 444 -22.09 -8.97 6.48
C GLY A 444 -23.22 -8.20 7.16
N LEU A 445 -24.43 -8.77 7.17
CA LEU A 445 -25.61 -8.24 7.86
C LEU A 445 -25.91 -9.13 9.05
N THR A 446 -25.52 -8.68 10.23
CA THR A 446 -25.78 -9.42 11.46
C THR A 446 -27.19 -9.07 11.97
N PRO A 447 -28.12 -10.03 12.09
CA PRO A 447 -29.42 -9.76 12.71
C PRO A 447 -29.26 -9.41 14.19
N VAL A 448 -30.09 -8.49 14.68
CA VAL A 448 -30.17 -8.23 16.12
C VAL A 448 -30.71 -9.49 16.80
N PRO A 449 -30.04 -10.01 17.84
CA PRO A 449 -30.51 -11.22 18.52
C PRO A 449 -31.83 -10.95 19.24
N TYR A 450 -32.86 -11.74 18.94
CA TYR A 450 -34.18 -11.65 19.58
C TYR A 450 -34.21 -12.43 20.91
N SER A 451 -33.28 -13.37 21.11
CA SER A 451 -33.21 -14.24 22.28
C SER A 451 -31.78 -14.43 22.83
N TYR A 452 -31.65 -14.79 24.11
CA TYR A 452 -30.34 -15.08 24.73
C TYR A 452 -29.63 -16.29 24.08
N SER A 453 -30.38 -17.24 23.53
CA SER A 453 -29.82 -18.36 22.76
C SER A 453 -29.13 -17.92 21.47
N GLU A 454 -29.62 -16.86 20.82
CA GLU A 454 -29.01 -16.29 19.61
C GLU A 454 -27.72 -15.53 19.90
N LEU A 455 -27.53 -15.04 21.13
CA LEU A 455 -26.23 -14.51 21.59
C LEU A 455 -25.17 -15.61 21.72
N ASN A 456 -25.59 -16.87 21.89
CA ASN A 456 -24.71 -18.02 22.09
C ASN A 456 -24.45 -18.82 20.81
N GLN A 457 -24.59 -18.19 19.63
CA GLN A 457 -24.29 -18.85 18.35
C GLN A 457 -22.85 -19.41 18.36
N LYS A 458 -22.73 -20.68 17.94
CA LYS A 458 -21.42 -21.34 17.86
C LYS A 458 -20.56 -20.61 16.83
N PRO A 459 -19.35 -20.17 17.18
CA PRO A 459 -18.48 -19.48 16.24
C PRO A 459 -18.17 -20.40 15.06
N VAL A 460 -18.43 -19.90 13.85
CA VAL A 460 -18.06 -20.58 12.61
C VAL A 460 -16.54 -20.74 12.61
N LYS A 461 -16.06 -21.99 12.60
CA LYS A 461 -14.63 -22.28 12.71
C LYS A 461 -13.86 -21.87 11.47
N TRP A 462 -14.44 -22.08 10.29
CA TRP A 462 -13.83 -21.80 9.00
C TRP A 462 -14.73 -20.90 8.17
N GLN A 463 -14.16 -19.81 7.67
CA GLN A 463 -14.78 -19.02 6.61
C GLN A 463 -13.77 -18.89 5.49
N TYR A 464 -14.19 -18.97 4.24
CA TYR A 464 -13.33 -18.82 3.09
C TYR A 464 -14.16 -18.58 1.84
N GLY A 465 -13.56 -17.94 0.85
CA GLY A 465 -14.26 -17.67 -0.39
C GLY A 465 -13.56 -16.62 -1.23
N ILE A 466 -14.32 -16.11 -2.17
CA ILE A 466 -13.95 -15.01 -3.05
C ILE A 466 -14.74 -13.77 -2.67
N ARG A 467 -14.11 -12.61 -2.82
CA ARG A 467 -14.76 -11.30 -2.72
C ARG A 467 -14.32 -10.46 -3.90
N GLY A 468 -15.23 -9.71 -4.47
CA GLY A 468 -14.87 -8.69 -5.45
C GLY A 468 -15.93 -7.63 -5.55
N GLY A 469 -15.55 -6.50 -6.12
CA GLY A 469 -16.46 -5.39 -6.32
C GLY A 469 -15.97 -4.46 -7.41
N LEU A 470 -16.94 -3.83 -8.05
CA LEU A 470 -16.75 -2.86 -9.13
C LEU A 470 -17.40 -1.55 -8.70
N GLU A 471 -16.67 -0.44 -8.84
CA GLU A 471 -17.13 0.89 -8.47
C GLU A 471 -16.81 1.87 -9.60
N PHE A 472 -17.76 2.75 -9.93
CA PHE A 472 -17.57 3.88 -10.84
C PHE A 472 -17.61 5.16 -10.03
N ARG A 473 -16.56 5.97 -10.15
CA ARG A 473 -16.36 7.21 -9.39
C ARG A 473 -16.42 8.40 -10.33
N ILE A 474 -17.23 9.40 -9.96
CA ILE A 474 -17.23 10.73 -10.55
C ILE A 474 -16.32 11.61 -9.69
N ILE A 475 -15.14 11.94 -10.21
CA ILE A 475 -14.07 12.64 -9.49
C ILE A 475 -14.24 14.16 -9.63
N GLY A 476 -14.53 14.83 -8.52
CA GLY A 476 -14.56 16.29 -8.43
C GLY A 476 -13.17 16.88 -8.16
N TYR A 477 -12.40 16.27 -7.26
CA TYR A 477 -11.09 16.76 -6.86
C TYR A 477 -10.22 15.64 -6.28
N ASP A 478 -8.92 15.68 -6.58
CA ASP A 478 -7.89 14.80 -6.04
C ASP A 478 -6.61 15.59 -5.75
N ALA A 479 -6.26 15.74 -4.47
CA ALA A 479 -5.09 16.50 -4.05
C ALA A 479 -3.75 15.81 -4.40
N SER A 480 -3.74 14.49 -4.59
CA SER A 480 -2.54 13.77 -5.05
C SER A 480 -2.15 14.11 -6.49
N LEU A 481 -3.13 14.58 -7.27
CA LEU A 481 -2.94 15.00 -8.67
C LEU A 481 -2.89 16.52 -8.79
N GLN A 482 -3.78 17.23 -8.09
CA GLN A 482 -4.05 18.65 -8.29
C GLN A 482 -3.42 19.56 -7.21
N GLY A 483 -2.71 18.98 -6.23
CA GLY A 483 -2.16 19.69 -5.08
C GLY A 483 -3.22 20.10 -4.06
N GLY A 484 -2.79 20.36 -2.83
CA GLY A 484 -3.68 20.63 -1.69
C GLY A 484 -4.51 21.92 -1.81
N ILE A 485 -5.56 22.05 -0.99
CA ILE A 485 -6.49 23.19 -1.03
C ILE A 485 -5.95 24.42 -0.30
N THR A 486 -5.22 24.25 0.81
CA THR A 486 -4.71 25.36 1.63
C THR A 486 -3.33 25.83 1.20
N ASN A 487 -2.50 24.92 0.67
CA ASN A 487 -1.18 25.19 0.16
C ASN A 487 -1.10 24.94 -1.35
N LYS A 488 -0.93 26.03 -2.11
CA LYS A 488 -0.85 26.01 -3.58
C LYS A 488 0.57 26.09 -4.13
N GLN A 489 1.59 26.11 -3.28
CA GLN A 489 3.00 26.29 -3.68
C GLN A 489 3.64 24.99 -4.19
N ASN A 490 2.97 24.28 -5.10
CA ASN A 490 3.48 23.04 -5.66
C ASN A 490 4.38 23.32 -6.87
N ILE A 491 5.47 22.56 -7.01
CA ILE A 491 6.35 22.65 -8.20
C ILE A 491 5.60 22.15 -9.44
N TYR A 492 4.77 21.11 -9.27
CA TYR A 492 3.99 20.51 -10.35
C TYR A 492 2.70 19.89 -9.82
N THR A 493 1.62 20.10 -10.57
CA THR A 493 0.28 19.58 -10.34
C THR A 493 -0.46 19.52 -11.67
N LEU A 494 -1.45 18.65 -11.77
CA LEU A 494 -2.34 18.58 -12.92
C LEU A 494 -3.50 19.57 -12.82
N ASN A 495 -3.86 20.16 -13.94
CA ASN A 495 -5.06 20.98 -14.06
C ASN A 495 -6.33 20.13 -14.06
N ALA A 496 -7.45 20.81 -13.87
CA ALA A 496 -8.77 20.20 -13.83
C ALA A 496 -9.16 19.51 -15.15
N GLU A 497 -8.64 19.95 -16.29
CA GLU A 497 -8.89 19.36 -17.60
C GLU A 497 -8.06 18.10 -17.87
N GLU A 498 -6.93 17.93 -17.17
CA GLU A 498 -5.97 16.84 -17.39
C GLU A 498 -6.38 15.55 -16.65
N ILE A 499 -7.18 15.69 -15.59
CA ILE A 499 -7.68 14.55 -14.81
C ILE A 499 -8.91 13.90 -15.47
N GLU A 500 -8.99 12.59 -15.36
CA GLU A 500 -10.15 11.82 -15.79
C GLU A 500 -11.27 11.95 -14.74
N ARG A 501 -12.48 12.27 -15.21
CA ARG A 501 -13.61 12.55 -14.30
C ARG A 501 -14.42 11.31 -13.99
N LEU A 502 -14.33 10.28 -14.82
CA LEU A 502 -14.99 9.00 -14.60
C LEU A 502 -13.96 7.89 -14.48
N VAL A 503 -13.79 7.39 -13.26
CA VAL A 503 -12.81 6.35 -12.94
C VAL A 503 -13.53 5.07 -12.54
N ALA A 504 -13.19 3.96 -13.18
CA ALA A 504 -13.65 2.63 -12.79
C ALA A 504 -12.61 1.95 -11.90
N ALA A 505 -13.04 1.40 -10.77
CA ALA A 505 -12.22 0.65 -9.83
C ALA A 505 -12.79 -0.77 -9.69
N LEU A 506 -11.92 -1.77 -9.77
CA LEU A 506 -12.28 -3.18 -9.58
C LEU A 506 -11.34 -3.77 -8.53
N HIS A 507 -11.88 -4.56 -7.62
CA HIS A 507 -11.08 -5.42 -6.74
C HIS A 507 -11.59 -6.84 -6.82
N LEU A 508 -10.67 -7.80 -6.80
CA LEU A 508 -10.98 -9.23 -6.77
C LEU A 508 -9.97 -9.94 -5.88
N GLY A 509 -10.45 -10.73 -4.93
CA GLY A 509 -9.60 -11.40 -3.97
C GLY A 509 -10.19 -12.67 -3.39
N ILE A 510 -9.33 -13.38 -2.67
CA ILE A 510 -9.67 -14.55 -1.88
C ILE A 510 -9.47 -14.24 -0.41
N PHE A 511 -10.26 -14.86 0.45
CA PHE A 511 -10.08 -14.76 1.90
C PHE A 511 -10.21 -16.12 2.55
N ALA A 512 -9.57 -16.26 3.72
CA ALA A 512 -9.74 -17.39 4.61
C ALA A 512 -9.64 -16.90 6.06
N ARG A 513 -10.52 -17.40 6.92
CA ARG A 513 -10.53 -17.13 8.37
C ARG A 513 -10.69 -18.44 9.11
N TYR A 514 -9.77 -18.69 10.05
CA TYR A 514 -9.89 -19.74 11.04
C TYR A 514 -10.11 -19.15 12.42
N ARG A 515 -11.34 -19.32 12.94
CA ARG A 515 -11.79 -18.72 14.22
C ARG A 515 -11.55 -17.20 14.24
N LYS A 516 -10.55 -16.77 15.00
CA LYS A 516 -10.21 -15.38 15.27
C LYS A 516 -9.25 -14.79 14.22
N LEU A 517 -8.50 -15.62 13.49
CA LEU A 517 -7.47 -15.17 12.55
C LEU A 517 -7.97 -15.25 11.12
N GLY A 518 -7.86 -14.16 10.38
CA GLY A 518 -8.17 -14.08 8.96
C GLY A 518 -7.01 -13.55 8.13
N ILE A 519 -6.97 -13.99 6.87
CA ILE A 519 -6.07 -13.53 5.83
C ILE A 519 -6.89 -13.27 4.57
N GLN A 520 -6.52 -12.22 3.84
CA GLN A 520 -7.07 -11.90 2.52
C GLN A 520 -5.95 -11.52 1.57
N VAL A 521 -6.13 -11.87 0.30
CA VAL A 521 -5.25 -11.47 -0.79
C VAL A 521 -6.14 -11.00 -1.95
N SER A 522 -5.89 -9.79 -2.44
CA SER A 522 -6.68 -9.19 -3.51
C SER A 522 -5.78 -8.54 -4.55
N GLN A 523 -6.29 -8.50 -5.78
CA GLN A 523 -5.78 -7.69 -6.87
C GLN A 523 -6.76 -6.53 -7.09
N ASN A 524 -6.21 -5.33 -7.15
CA ASN A 524 -6.94 -4.11 -7.47
C ASN A 524 -6.60 -3.67 -8.89
N TYR A 525 -7.57 -3.03 -9.52
CA TYR A 525 -7.49 -2.38 -10.83
C TYR A 525 -8.15 -1.01 -10.73
N LEU A 526 -7.53 -0.04 -11.37
CA LEU A 526 -8.07 1.30 -11.54
C LEU A 526 -7.90 1.70 -12.99
N SER A 527 -8.97 2.21 -13.61
CA SER A 527 -8.85 2.85 -14.92
C SER A 527 -7.98 4.10 -14.83
N ARG A 528 -7.65 4.70 -15.98
CA ARG A 528 -6.87 5.93 -16.03
C ARG A 528 -7.48 7.02 -15.12
N GLU A 529 -6.64 7.65 -14.30
CA GLU A 529 -7.01 8.82 -13.48
C GLU A 529 -6.59 10.14 -14.16
N ILE A 530 -5.72 10.05 -15.16
CA ILE A 530 -5.20 11.15 -15.97
C ILE A 530 -5.57 10.83 -17.41
N ARG A 531 -6.01 11.81 -18.20
CA ARG A 531 -6.49 11.57 -19.58
C ARG A 531 -5.45 10.90 -20.47
N GLU A 532 -4.20 11.36 -20.36
CA GLU A 532 -3.04 10.82 -21.07
C GLU A 532 -2.30 9.72 -20.27
N GLY A 533 -2.76 9.45 -19.04
CA GLY A 533 -2.21 8.41 -18.18
C GLY A 533 -2.69 7.01 -18.54
N ARG A 534 -2.30 6.04 -17.71
CA ARG A 534 -2.67 4.63 -17.88
C ARG A 534 -3.56 4.14 -16.77
N GLN A 535 -4.18 2.99 -17.05
CA GLN A 535 -4.73 2.15 -15.99
C GLN A 535 -3.63 1.59 -15.08
N HIS A 536 -4.02 1.26 -13.85
CA HIS A 536 -3.11 0.81 -12.80
C HIS A 536 -3.61 -0.46 -12.13
N PHE A 537 -2.67 -1.24 -11.61
CA PHE A 537 -2.94 -2.47 -10.87
C PHE A 537 -2.03 -2.54 -9.65
N TRP A 538 -2.55 -3.02 -8.53
CA TRP A 538 -1.74 -3.30 -7.35
C TRP A 538 -2.33 -4.47 -6.55
N GLY A 539 -1.47 -5.18 -5.85
CA GLY A 539 -1.88 -6.26 -4.96
C GLY A 539 -2.07 -5.75 -3.54
N GLN A 540 -2.90 -6.46 -2.78
CA GLN A 540 -3.16 -6.21 -1.37
C GLN A 540 -3.11 -7.52 -0.59
N VAL A 541 -2.46 -7.49 0.56
CA VAL A 541 -2.47 -8.57 1.56
C VAL A 541 -3.00 -8.01 2.86
N GLY A 542 -4.04 -8.64 3.41
CA GLY A 542 -4.65 -8.24 4.67
C GLY A 542 -4.61 -9.36 5.71
N LEU A 543 -4.42 -8.98 6.97
CA LEU A 543 -4.49 -9.84 8.14
C LEU A 543 -5.50 -9.24 9.12
N ASP A 544 -6.38 -10.07 9.67
CA ASP A 544 -7.31 -9.66 10.72
C ASP A 544 -7.29 -10.61 11.92
N TYR A 545 -7.42 -10.03 13.11
CA TYR A 545 -7.63 -10.75 14.36
C TYR A 545 -8.88 -10.24 15.05
N THR A 546 -9.91 -11.07 15.17
CA THR A 546 -11.22 -10.73 15.74
C THR A 546 -11.46 -11.54 17.01
N TRP A 547 -11.81 -10.93 18.15
CA TRP A 547 -11.93 -11.66 19.43
C TRP A 547 -13.12 -11.35 20.31
#